data_AF-A0A1M5GQ38-F1
#
_entry.id   AF-A0A1M5GQ38-F1
#
_cell.length_a   1.000
_cell.length_b   1.000
_cell.length_c   1.000
_cell.angle_alpha   90.00
_cell.angle_beta   90.00
_cell.angle_gamma   90.00
#
_symmetry.space_group_name_H-M   'P 1'
#
loop_
_entity.id
_entity.type
_entity.pdbx_description
1 polymer ?
#
loop_
_entity_poly.entity_id
_entity_poly.type
_entity_poly.pdbx_seq_one_letter_code
_entity_poly.pdbx_strand_id
1 'polypeptide(L)'
;MEVMGRQIIAELWDCNEAILNDINLIEKIFVEAALKAGAEIREVVFHQFAPQGISGVVIIAESHLTIHSFPEHGYASIDVYTCGNKVDPLIAVDHIAKSLDAKTNEVLEIPRGRGPIKPKTPMSELPEKAER
;
A
#
# COMPACT_ATOMS: atom_id res chain seq x y z
N MET A 1 2.13 18.11 -19.02
CA MET A 1 1.17 17.00 -18.86
C MET A 1 0.91 16.83 -17.37
N GLU A 2 -0.31 17.15 -16.94
CA GLU A 2 -0.75 16.95 -15.57
C GLU A 2 -0.82 15.44 -15.25
N VAL A 3 -0.43 15.07 -14.04
CA VAL A 3 -0.57 13.70 -13.53
C VAL A 3 -1.97 13.55 -12.96
N MET A 4 -2.69 12.50 -13.32
CA MET A 4 -4.02 12.25 -12.75
C MET A 4 -3.92 11.76 -11.29
N GLY A 5 -2.89 10.98 -10.97
CA GLY A 5 -2.57 10.63 -9.58
C GLY A 5 -1.17 10.05 -9.36
N ARG A 6 -0.76 9.93 -8.10
CA ARG A 6 0.54 9.42 -7.68
C ARG A 6 0.30 8.11 -6.93
N GLN A 7 0.89 7.02 -7.41
CA GLN A 7 0.88 5.74 -6.69
C GLN A 7 2.27 5.49 -6.13
N ILE A 8 2.32 5.23 -4.84
CA ILE A 8 3.52 4.78 -4.15
C ILE A 8 3.35 3.29 -3.88
N ILE A 9 4.26 2.48 -4.42
CA ILE A 9 4.41 1.07 -4.06
C ILE A 9 5.52 1.00 -3.02
N ALA A 10 5.24 0.42 -1.86
CA ALA A 10 6.20 0.29 -0.77
C ALA A 10 6.33 -1.17 -0.34
N GLU A 11 7.57 -1.65 -0.32
CA GLU A 11 7.98 -2.95 0.21
C GLU A 11 8.59 -2.72 1.60
N LEU A 12 7.90 -3.19 2.64
CA LEU A 12 8.34 -3.02 4.02
C LEU A 12 8.84 -4.33 4.60
N TRP A 13 10.08 -4.32 5.12
CA TRP A 13 10.71 -5.50 5.71
C TRP A 13 11.11 -5.27 7.17
N ASP A 14 11.30 -6.39 7.86
CA ASP A 14 11.63 -6.46 9.28
C ASP A 14 10.61 -5.71 10.15
N CYS A 15 9.33 -5.80 9.77
CA CYS A 15 8.21 -5.24 10.51
C CYS A 15 7.92 -6.07 11.77
N ASN A 16 7.19 -5.46 12.70
CA ASN A 16 6.70 -6.16 13.87
C ASN A 16 5.61 -7.19 13.50
N GLU A 17 5.95 -8.47 13.60
CA GLU A 17 5.08 -9.60 13.23
C GLU A 17 3.74 -9.61 13.99
N ALA A 18 3.73 -9.18 15.26
CA ALA A 18 2.52 -9.12 16.06
C ALA A 18 1.54 -8.05 15.55
N ILE A 19 2.08 -6.91 15.09
CA ILE A 19 1.27 -5.86 14.46
C ILE A 19 0.77 -6.34 13.10
N LEU A 20 1.62 -7.00 12.30
CA LEU A 20 1.25 -7.53 10.98
C LEU A 20 0.13 -8.57 11.02
N ASN A 21 -0.15 -9.17 12.18
CA ASN A 21 -1.22 -10.16 12.37
C ASN A 21 -2.37 -9.66 13.27
N ASP A 22 -2.44 -8.36 13.58
CA ASP A 22 -3.56 -7.77 14.33
C ASP A 22 -4.41 -6.90 13.40
N ILE A 23 -5.57 -7.43 12.98
CA ILE A 23 -6.47 -6.76 12.05
C ILE A 23 -6.96 -5.41 12.56
N ASN A 24 -7.18 -5.27 13.86
CA ASN A 24 -7.69 -4.03 14.43
C ASN A 24 -6.60 -2.95 14.43
N LEU A 25 -5.36 -3.33 14.73
CA LEU A 25 -4.22 -2.41 14.66
C LEU A 25 -3.95 -1.98 13.22
N ILE A 26 -3.92 -2.93 12.27
CA ILE A 26 -3.69 -2.64 10.85
C ILE A 26 -4.78 -1.70 10.30
N GLU A 27 -6.05 -2.00 10.55
CA GLU A 27 -7.17 -1.14 10.11
C GLU A 27 -7.00 0.29 10.65
N LYS A 28 -6.73 0.42 11.96
CA LYS A 28 -6.50 1.72 12.61
C LYS A 28 -5.32 2.47 11.99
N ILE A 29 -4.19 1.81 11.77
CA ILE A 29 -2.98 2.41 11.18
C ILE A 29 -3.30 2.97 9.79
N PHE A 30 -4.04 2.22 8.97
CA PHE A 30 -4.37 2.62 7.60
C PHE A 30 -5.40 3.75 7.54
N VAL A 31 -6.40 3.74 8.43
CA VAL A 31 -7.34 4.86 8.57
C VAL A 31 -6.60 6.13 9.00
N GLU A 32 -5.71 6.04 10.00
CA GLU A 32 -4.89 7.17 10.43
C GLU A 32 -3.96 7.66 9.31
N ALA A 33 -3.37 6.75 8.52
CA ALA A 33 -2.53 7.10 7.37
C ALA A 33 -3.28 7.93 6.34
N ALA A 34 -4.49 7.48 5.96
CA ALA A 34 -5.35 8.19 5.02
C ALA A 34 -5.72 9.59 5.52
N LEU A 35 -6.13 9.70 6.79
CA LEU A 35 -6.50 10.99 7.39
C LEU A 35 -5.29 11.94 7.48
N LYS A 36 -4.11 11.44 7.86
CA LYS A 36 -2.87 12.24 7.93
C LYS A 36 -2.40 12.73 6.55
N ALA A 37 -2.61 11.92 5.52
CA ALA A 37 -2.35 12.33 4.14
C ALA A 37 -3.36 13.38 3.62
N GLY A 38 -4.42 13.67 4.37
CA GLY A 38 -5.47 14.61 3.98
C GLY A 38 -6.54 14.01 3.05
N ALA A 39 -6.65 12.68 3.02
CA ALA A 39 -7.62 11.98 2.18
C ALA A 39 -9.00 11.89 2.84
N GLU A 40 -10.04 11.89 2.01
CA GLU A 40 -11.42 11.62 2.44
C GLU A 40 -11.73 10.13 2.26
N ILE A 41 -11.99 9.45 3.37
CA ILE A 41 -12.30 8.01 3.40
C ILE A 41 -13.74 7.76 2.94
N ARG A 42 -13.93 6.75 2.10
CA ARG A 42 -15.23 6.28 1.61
C ARG A 42 -15.61 4.93 2.20
N GLU A 43 -14.67 4.00 2.25
CA GLU A 43 -14.90 2.64 2.72
C GLU A 43 -13.61 2.04 3.30
N VAL A 44 -13.76 1.11 4.25
CA VAL A 44 -12.67 0.44 4.95
C VAL A 44 -13.01 -1.04 5.00
N VAL A 45 -12.16 -1.90 4.43
CA VAL A 45 -12.37 -3.35 4.40
C VAL A 45 -11.06 -4.07 4.68
N PHE A 46 -11.05 -4.92 5.70
CA PHE A 46 -9.91 -5.75 6.06
C PHE A 46 -10.35 -7.21 6.25
N HIS A 47 -9.46 -8.14 5.91
CA HIS A 47 -9.65 -9.57 6.07
C HIS A 47 -8.39 -10.18 6.66
N GLN A 48 -8.55 -10.96 7.73
CA GLN A 48 -7.47 -11.73 8.34
C GLN A 48 -7.59 -13.20 7.90
N PHE A 49 -6.47 -13.74 7.39
CA PHE A 49 -6.37 -15.11 6.93
C PHE A 49 -5.98 -16.05 8.06
N ALA A 50 -6.23 -17.35 7.85
CA ALA A 50 -5.72 -18.42 8.67
C ALA A 50 -4.53 -19.11 7.96
N PRO A 51 -3.41 -19.39 8.65
CA PRO A 51 -3.20 -19.19 10.08
C PRO A 51 -2.86 -17.75 10.49
N GLN A 52 -2.43 -16.91 9.55
CA GLN A 52 -2.03 -15.52 9.81
C GLN A 52 -2.03 -14.68 8.52
N GLY A 53 -1.82 -13.38 8.68
CA GLY A 53 -1.71 -12.42 7.58
C GLY A 53 -3.02 -11.69 7.31
N ILE A 54 -2.92 -10.48 6.76
CA ILE A 54 -4.04 -9.56 6.57
C ILE A 54 -3.97 -9.00 5.17
N SER A 55 -5.12 -8.93 4.51
CA SER A 55 -5.31 -8.08 3.33
C SER A 55 -6.32 -6.99 3.65
N GLY A 56 -6.06 -5.77 3.20
CA GLY A 56 -6.92 -4.66 3.50
C GLY A 56 -6.87 -3.54 2.50
N VAL A 57 -7.95 -2.76 2.47
CA VAL A 57 -8.10 -1.58 1.63
C VAL A 57 -8.86 -0.49 2.38
N VAL A 58 -8.33 0.73 2.29
CA VAL A 58 -9.06 1.96 2.60
C VAL A 58 -9.33 2.65 1.27
N ILE A 59 -10.60 2.66 0.87
CA ILE A 59 -11.07 3.37 -0.32
C ILE A 59 -11.18 4.85 0.04
N ILE A 60 -10.53 5.69 -0.74
CA ILE A 60 -10.62 7.16 -0.63
C ILE A 60 -11.23 7.71 -1.92
N ALA A 61 -11.68 8.97 -1.90
CA ALA A 61 -12.49 9.61 -2.95
C ALA A 61 -12.35 9.02 -4.39
N GLU A 62 -11.15 9.00 -4.96
CA GLU A 62 -10.89 8.47 -6.32
C GLU A 62 -9.69 7.51 -6.39
N SER A 63 -9.31 6.88 -5.28
CA SER A 63 -8.09 6.06 -5.18
C SER A 63 -8.10 5.16 -3.92
N HIS A 64 -6.95 4.72 -3.40
CA HIS A 64 -6.92 3.74 -2.29
C HIS A 64 -5.59 3.67 -1.55
N LEU A 65 -5.63 3.16 -0.32
CA LEU A 65 -4.49 2.60 0.40
C LEU A 65 -4.74 1.10 0.58
N THR A 66 -3.77 0.24 0.25
CA THR A 66 -3.90 -1.22 0.40
C THR A 66 -2.71 -1.82 1.14
N ILE A 67 -2.93 -2.97 1.77
CA ILE A 67 -1.89 -3.78 2.40
C ILE A 67 -2.14 -5.26 2.17
N HIS A 68 -1.04 -5.99 1.97
CA HIS A 68 -0.97 -7.43 2.21
C HIS A 68 0.19 -7.71 3.18
N SER A 69 -0.10 -8.31 4.32
CA SER A 69 0.91 -8.67 5.33
C SER A 69 1.25 -10.15 5.32
N PHE A 70 2.53 -10.43 5.56
CA PHE A 70 3.12 -11.77 5.69
C PHE A 70 3.92 -11.81 7.00
N PRO A 71 3.25 -12.01 8.15
CA PRO A 71 3.88 -11.98 9.47
C PRO A 71 5.08 -12.92 9.60
N GLU A 72 5.03 -14.12 8.99
CA GLU A 72 6.11 -15.12 8.96
C GLU A 72 7.42 -14.62 8.33
N HIS A 73 7.36 -13.50 7.61
CA HIS A 73 8.48 -12.91 6.90
C HIS A 73 8.78 -11.49 7.39
N GLY A 74 8.07 -11.00 8.43
CA GLY A 74 8.17 -9.60 8.85
C GLY A 74 7.90 -8.62 7.71
N TYR A 75 7.05 -9.01 6.75
CA TYR A 75 6.91 -8.33 5.46
C TYR A 75 5.50 -7.78 5.24
N ALA A 76 5.40 -6.61 4.65
CA ALA A 76 4.15 -6.06 4.13
C ALA A 76 4.37 -5.39 2.77
N SER A 77 3.53 -5.72 1.80
CA SER A 77 3.39 -4.95 0.56
C SER A 77 2.27 -3.94 0.70
N ILE A 78 2.54 -2.70 0.28
CA ILE A 78 1.62 -1.58 0.44
C ILE A 78 1.54 -0.80 -0.86
N ASP A 79 0.31 -0.42 -1.23
CA ASP A 79 0.09 0.61 -2.25
C ASP A 79 -0.63 1.80 -1.63
N VAL A 80 -0.10 2.99 -1.87
CA VAL A 80 -0.78 4.25 -1.57
C VAL A 80 -0.98 5.00 -2.87
N TYR A 81 -2.20 4.93 -3.40
CA TYR A 81 -2.60 5.66 -4.59
C TYR A 81 -3.46 6.85 -4.18
N THR A 82 -3.09 8.04 -4.66
CA THR A 82 -3.83 9.28 -4.41
C THR A 82 -4.01 10.09 -5.69
N CYS A 83 -5.14 10.79 -5.81
CA CYS A 83 -5.43 11.72 -6.90
C CYS A 83 -5.36 13.19 -6.42
N GLY A 84 -4.98 14.09 -7.33
CA GLY A 84 -4.86 15.53 -7.05
C GLY A 84 -3.62 15.94 -6.25
N ASN A 85 -3.49 17.24 -6.00
CA ASN A 85 -2.29 17.85 -5.39
C ASN A 85 -2.41 18.11 -3.88
N LYS A 86 -3.56 17.82 -3.29
CA LYS A 86 -3.84 18.10 -1.87
C LYS A 86 -3.49 16.95 -0.94
N VAL A 87 -3.38 15.73 -1.49
CA VAL A 87 -3.08 14.51 -0.74
C VAL A 87 -1.66 14.10 -1.08
N ASP A 88 -0.81 13.95 -0.06
CA ASP A 88 0.56 13.47 -0.25
C ASP A 88 0.67 11.99 0.16
N PRO A 89 0.82 11.06 -0.80
CA PRO A 89 0.86 9.63 -0.50
C PRO A 89 2.10 9.25 0.32
N LEU A 90 3.18 10.02 0.26
CA LEU A 90 4.38 9.75 1.07
C LEU A 90 4.14 9.93 2.57
N ILE A 91 3.21 10.81 2.98
CA ILE A 91 2.83 10.96 4.39
C ILE A 91 2.16 9.69 4.91
N ALA A 92 1.28 9.09 4.10
CA ALA A 92 0.63 7.83 4.46
C ALA A 92 1.66 6.69 4.55
N VAL A 93 2.55 6.55 3.55
CA VAL A 93 3.60 5.52 3.56
C VAL A 93 4.52 5.67 4.76
N ASP A 94 4.99 6.88 5.08
CA ASP A 94 5.85 7.14 6.25
C ASP A 94 5.14 6.79 7.57
N HIS A 95 3.87 7.17 7.72
CA HIS A 95 3.09 6.81 8.91
C HIS A 95 2.91 5.30 9.04
N ILE A 96 2.60 4.60 7.94
CA ILE A 96 2.42 3.15 7.96
C ILE A 96 3.75 2.46 8.30
N ALA A 97 4.85 2.81 7.62
CA ALA A 97 6.16 2.19 7.85
C ALA A 97 6.62 2.34 9.31
N LYS A 98 6.44 3.53 9.90
CA LYS A 98 6.73 3.76 11.33
C LYS A 98 5.82 2.97 12.25
N SER A 99 4.54 2.87 11.93
CA SER A 99 3.55 2.17 12.77
C SER A 99 3.72 0.65 12.74
N LEU A 100 4.23 0.10 11.63
CA LEU A 100 4.58 -1.31 11.49
C LEU A 100 5.97 -1.64 12.04
N ASP A 101 6.71 -0.65 12.54
CA ASP A 101 8.10 -0.75 12.99
C ASP A 101 9.06 -1.35 11.94
N ALA A 102 8.81 -1.05 10.66
CA ALA A 102 9.63 -1.54 9.55
C ALA A 102 11.08 -1.01 9.66
N LYS A 103 12.08 -1.89 9.47
CA LYS A 103 13.50 -1.47 9.45
C LYS A 103 13.98 -1.12 8.05
N THR A 104 13.37 -1.74 7.05
CA THR A 104 13.65 -1.45 5.64
C THR A 104 12.36 -1.01 4.96
N ASN A 105 12.44 0.08 4.19
CA ASN A 105 11.33 0.64 3.44
C ASN A 105 11.81 0.98 2.03
N GLU A 106 11.45 0.15 1.06
CA GLU A 106 11.79 0.34 -0.35
C GLU A 106 10.58 0.89 -1.10
N VAL A 107 10.75 2.06 -1.71
CA VAL A 107 9.63 2.82 -2.25
C VAL A 107 9.82 3.11 -3.74
N LEU A 108 8.78 2.87 -4.53
CA LEU A 108 8.69 3.25 -5.93
C LEU A 108 7.48 4.15 -6.18
N GLU A 109 7.72 5.34 -6.73
CA GLU A 109 6.63 6.22 -7.19
C GLU A 109 6.31 5.96 -8.68
N ILE A 110 5.05 5.66 -8.94
CA ILE A 110 4.49 5.48 -10.28
C ILE A 110 3.47 6.61 -10.55
N PRO A 111 3.78 7.53 -11.48
CA PRO A 111 2.82 8.50 -11.97
C PRO A 111 1.69 7.81 -12.74
N ARG A 112 0.43 8.14 -12.42
CA ARG A 112 -0.77 7.58 -13.04
C ARG A 112 -1.39 8.60 -13.99
N GLY A 113 -1.80 8.14 -15.18
CA GLY A 113 -2.48 8.98 -16.18
C GLY A 113 -1.58 9.89 -17.02
N ARG A 114 -0.27 9.63 -17.13
CA ARG A 114 0.68 10.38 -18.00
C ARG A 114 0.75 9.90 -19.46
N GLY A 115 -0.07 8.92 -19.86
CA GLY A 115 0.02 8.25 -21.17
C GLY A 115 0.61 6.84 -21.08
N PRO A 116 0.96 6.21 -22.21
CA PRO A 116 1.46 4.84 -22.24
C PRO A 116 2.73 4.66 -21.41
N ILE A 117 2.74 3.67 -20.52
CA ILE A 117 3.96 3.23 -19.84
C ILE A 117 4.78 2.38 -20.83
N LYS A 118 6.11 2.59 -20.86
CA LYS A 118 7.05 1.72 -21.57
C LYS A 118 7.71 0.78 -20.54
N PRO A 119 7.10 -0.39 -20.24
CA PRO A 119 7.67 -1.30 -19.25
C PRO A 119 9.01 -1.84 -19.74
N LYS A 120 9.92 -2.15 -18.79
CA LYS A 120 11.19 -2.81 -19.12
C LYS A 120 10.99 -4.20 -19.72
N THR A 121 9.96 -4.90 -19.26
CA THR A 121 9.58 -6.23 -19.73
C THR A 121 8.15 -6.14 -20.28
N PRO A 122 7.95 -6.34 -21.59
CA PRO A 122 6.63 -6.43 -22.19
C PRO A 122 5.81 -7.57 -21.58
N MET A 123 4.48 -7.43 -21.59
CA MET A 123 3.57 -8.47 -21.08
C MET A 123 3.75 -9.83 -21.79
N SER A 124 4.17 -9.82 -23.05
CA SER A 124 4.49 -11.03 -23.83
C SER A 124 5.73 -11.79 -23.36
N GLU A 125 6.56 -11.17 -22.52
CA GLU A 125 7.80 -11.76 -21.98
C GLU A 125 7.66 -12.13 -20.50
N LEU A 126 6.50 -11.87 -19.88
CA LEU A 126 6.22 -12.31 -18.52
C LEU A 126 5.90 -13.81 -18.51
N PRO A 127 6.40 -14.58 -17.53
CA PRO A 127 6.07 -15.99 -17.41
C PRO A 127 4.55 -16.18 -17.24
N GLU A 128 3.95 -17.11 -17.99
CA GLU A 128 2.49 -17.30 -18.06
C GLU A 128 1.83 -17.71 -16.73
N LYS A 129 2.60 -18.15 -15.72
CA LYS A 129 2.08 -18.53 -14.40
C LYS A 129 3.08 -18.25 -13.28
N ALA A 130 2.65 -17.49 -12.28
CA ALA A 130 3.18 -17.61 -10.93
C ALA A 130 2.45 -18.80 -10.29
N GLU A 131 3.13 -19.92 -10.09
CA GLU A 131 2.61 -21.00 -9.26
C GLU A 131 2.44 -20.44 -7.83
N ARG A 132 1.20 -20.50 -7.32
CA ARG A 132 0.85 -20.16 -5.94
C ARG A 132 1.05 -21.38 -5.05
#